data_AF-A0A3R6RIZ4-F1
#
_entry.id   AF-A0A3R6RIZ4-F1
#
_cell.length_a   1.000
_cell.length_b   1.000
_cell.length_c   1.000
_cell.angle_alpha   90.00
_cell.angle_beta   90.00
_cell.angle_gamma   90.00
#
_symmetry.space_group_name_H-M   'P 1'
#
loop_
_entity.id
_entity.type
_entity.pdbx_description
1 polymer ?
#
loop_
_entity_poly.entity_id
_entity_poly.type
_entity_poly.pdbx_seq_one_letter_code
_entity_poly.pdbx_strand_id
1 'polypeptide(L)'
;MTITELTKKHGIYAEDENKNHSAVNIEFVNIYGDKDEVQLNTSRSALTNEGIKQLEDAFRALCPELNAKPTSVTCVSVVASADTEAELIALGY
;
A
#
# COMPACT_ATOMS: atom_id res chain seq x y z
N MET A 1 -11.53 3.34 5.49
CA MET A 1 -11.76 1.88 5.45
C MET A 1 -10.45 1.19 5.75
N THR A 2 -10.42 -0.13 6.00
CA THR A 2 -9.12 -0.85 5.93
C THR A 2 -8.65 -0.97 4.49
N ILE A 3 -7.39 -1.34 4.28
CA ILE A 3 -6.85 -1.66 2.96
C ILE A 3 -7.69 -2.76 2.31
N THR A 4 -7.93 -3.88 3.00
CA THR A 4 -8.76 -4.98 2.47
C THR A 4 -10.18 -4.53 2.08
N GLU A 5 -10.84 -3.71 2.91
CA GLU A 5 -12.18 -3.20 2.61
C GLU A 5 -12.19 -2.28 1.40
N LEU A 6 -11.20 -1.39 1.31
CA LEU A 6 -11.08 -0.41 0.23
C LEU A 6 -10.80 -1.10 -1.10
N THR A 7 -9.86 -2.03 -1.15
CA THR A 7 -9.49 -2.74 -2.39
C THR A 7 -10.61 -3.64 -2.88
N LYS A 8 -11.40 -4.25 -1.99
CA LYS A 8 -12.60 -4.99 -2.36
C LYS A 8 -13.69 -4.10 -2.98
N LYS A 9 -13.82 -2.86 -2.51
CA LYS A 9 -14.90 -1.95 -2.93
C LYS A 9 -14.54 -1.13 -4.16
N HIS A 10 -13.28 -0.70 -4.27
CA HIS A 10 -12.83 0.27 -5.26
C HIS A 10 -11.73 -0.27 -6.18
N GLY A 11 -11.21 -1.46 -5.92
CA GLY A 11 -10.01 -1.98 -6.59
C GLY A 11 -8.74 -1.31 -6.08
N ILE A 12 -7.63 -1.60 -6.75
CA ILE A 12 -6.34 -0.94 -6.58
C ILE A 12 -6.05 -0.18 -7.86
N TYR A 13 -5.59 1.07 -7.73
CA TYR A 13 -5.12 1.82 -8.89
C TYR A 13 -3.71 1.36 -9.26
N ALA A 14 -3.51 0.93 -10.50
CA ALA A 14 -2.22 0.55 -11.06
C ALA A 14 -2.18 0.99 -12.52
N GLU A 15 -1.11 1.70 -12.93
CA GLU A 15 -0.97 2.20 -14.30
C GLU A 15 -0.50 1.10 -15.28
N ASP A 16 0.28 0.12 -14.79
CA ASP A 16 0.92 -0.93 -15.59
C ASP A 16 0.59 -2.36 -15.10
N GLU A 17 1.01 -3.36 -15.88
CA GLU A 17 0.97 -4.77 -15.49
C GLU A 17 1.77 -4.99 -14.20
N ASN A 18 1.09 -5.36 -13.12
CA ASN A 18 1.71 -5.44 -11.80
C ASN A 18 2.49 -6.74 -11.63
N LYS A 19 3.80 -6.61 -11.40
CA LYS A 19 4.74 -7.72 -11.20
C LYS A 19 4.72 -8.25 -9.75
N ASN A 20 5.64 -9.17 -9.45
CA ASN A 20 5.67 -9.91 -8.18
C ASN A 20 6.00 -9.06 -6.95
N HIS A 21 6.72 -7.96 -7.09
CA HIS A 21 7.03 -7.02 -6.03
C HIS A 21 6.41 -5.67 -6.39
N SER A 22 5.80 -4.98 -5.42
CA SER A 22 5.16 -3.69 -5.66
C SER A 22 5.61 -2.66 -4.63
N ALA A 23 5.79 -1.41 -5.07
CA ALA A 23 5.78 -0.25 -4.21
C ALA A 23 4.39 0.39 -4.28
N VAL A 24 3.83 0.69 -3.11
CA VAL A 24 2.42 1.08 -2.97
C VAL A 24 2.30 2.28 -2.07
N ASN A 25 1.64 3.32 -2.56
CA ASN A 25 1.22 4.46 -1.76
C ASN A 25 -0.09 4.14 -1.06
N ILE A 26 -0.14 4.45 0.23
CA ILE A 26 -1.32 4.35 1.08
C ILE A 26 -1.65 5.75 1.55
N GLU A 27 -2.71 6.33 0.99
CA GLU A 27 -3.23 7.61 1.46
C GLU A 27 -4.22 7.36 2.61
N PHE A 28 -4.12 8.15 3.67
CA PHE A 28 -4.98 8.06 4.84
C PHE A 28 -5.24 9.43 5.46
N VAL A 29 -6.23 9.48 6.35
CA VAL A 29 -6.46 10.64 7.23
C VAL A 29 -5.89 10.33 8.61
N ASN A 30 -5.01 11.19 9.11
CA ASN A 30 -4.42 11.03 10.44
C ASN A 30 -5.41 11.43 11.56
N ILE A 31 -5.05 11.24 12.83
CA ILE A 31 -5.93 11.57 13.97
C ILE A 31 -6.22 13.07 14.11
N TYR A 32 -5.44 13.93 13.46
CA TYR A 32 -5.64 15.39 13.45
C TYR A 32 -6.63 15.82 12.35
N GLY A 33 -6.99 14.91 11.44
CA GLY A 33 -7.88 15.18 10.32
C GLY A 33 -7.17 15.59 9.04
N ASP A 34 -5.83 15.57 9.03
CA ASP A 34 -5.04 15.91 7.84
C ASP A 34 -4.86 14.68 6.95
N LYS A 35 -4.78 14.92 5.63
CA LYS A 35 -4.43 13.90 4.66
C LYS A 35 -2.92 13.68 4.68
N ASP A 36 -2.53 12.42 4.67
CA ASP A 36 -1.13 12.01 4.69
C ASP A 36 -0.93 10.74 3.84
N GLU A 37 0.31 10.41 3.54
CA GLU A 37 0.69 9.29 2.68
C GLU A 37 1.91 8.55 3.24
N VAL A 38 1.91 7.23 3.09
CA VAL A 38 3.10 6.40 3.30
C VAL A 38 3.29 5.46 2.11
N GLN A 39 4.53 5.31 1.67
CA GLN A 39 4.90 4.31 0.67
C GLN A 39 5.40 3.03 1.36
N LEU A 40 4.83 1.88 0.99
CA LEU A 40 5.24 0.57 1.48
C LEU A 40 5.56 -0.36 0.31
N ASN A 41 6.59 -1.21 0.50
CA ASN A 41 6.93 -2.25 -0.45
C ASN A 41 6.33 -3.60 -0.04
N THR A 42 5.97 -4.39 -1.04
CA THR A 42 5.43 -5.74 -0.89
C THR A 42 6.32 -6.74 -1.62
N SER A 43 6.48 -7.93 -1.04
CA SER A 43 7.20 -9.05 -1.68
C SER A 43 6.28 -9.94 -2.54
N ARG A 44 5.02 -9.54 -2.66
CA ARG A 44 3.97 -10.12 -3.49
C ARG A 44 3.25 -9.02 -4.23
N SER A 45 2.75 -9.30 -5.43
CA SER A 45 1.96 -8.33 -6.19
C SER A 45 0.84 -7.76 -5.31
N ALA A 46 0.72 -6.43 -5.28
CA ALA A 46 -0.34 -5.75 -4.53
C ALA A 46 -1.75 -6.15 -4.98
N LEU A 47 -1.90 -6.76 -6.17
CA LEU A 47 -3.19 -7.26 -6.69
C LEU A 47 -3.59 -8.64 -6.13
N THR A 48 -2.74 -9.27 -5.32
CA THR A 48 -3.03 -10.57 -4.71
C THR A 48 -3.51 -10.42 -3.27
N ASN A 49 -4.29 -11.40 -2.78
CA ASN A 49 -4.72 -11.41 -1.37
C ASN A 49 -3.52 -11.43 -0.40
N GLU A 50 -2.42 -12.09 -0.78
CA GLU A 50 -1.19 -12.12 0.03
C GLU A 50 -0.55 -10.72 0.09
N GLY A 51 -0.41 -10.03 -1.05
CA GLY A 51 0.11 -8.66 -1.09
C GLY A 51 -0.75 -7.67 -0.33
N ILE A 52 -2.08 -7.73 -0.49
CA ILE A 52 -3.04 -6.90 0.25
C ILE A 52 -2.90 -7.11 1.76
N LYS A 53 -2.79 -8.37 2.19
CA LYS A 53 -2.61 -8.70 3.60
C LYS A 53 -1.27 -8.16 4.13
N GLN A 54 -0.18 -8.31 3.38
CA GLN A 54 1.12 -7.77 3.74
C GLN A 54 1.08 -6.25 3.93
N LEU A 55 0.42 -5.53 3.01
CA LEU A 55 0.22 -4.08 3.12
C LEU A 55 -0.59 -3.71 4.36
N GLU A 56 -1.68 -4.42 4.63
CA GLU A 56 -2.53 -4.14 5.78
C GLU A 56 -1.79 -4.36 7.11
N ASP A 57 -1.04 -5.45 7.21
CA ASP A 57 -0.24 -5.76 8.40
C ASP A 57 0.88 -4.72 8.60
N ALA A 58 1.58 -4.33 7.53
CA ALA A 58 2.63 -3.31 7.57
C ALA A 58 2.08 -1.91 7.93
N PHE A 59 0.98 -1.49 7.29
CA PHE A 59 0.35 -0.21 7.60
C PHE A 59 -0.18 -0.18 9.04
N ARG A 60 -0.81 -1.27 9.51
CA ARG A 60 -1.29 -1.39 10.90
C ARG A 60 -0.14 -1.26 11.90
N ALA A 61 1.02 -1.85 11.60
CA ALA A 61 2.20 -1.74 12.45
C ALA A 61 2.73 -0.30 12.53
N LEU A 62 2.65 0.47 11.44
CA LEU A 62 3.11 1.87 11.37
C LEU A 62 2.09 2.89 11.89
N CYS A 63 0.82 2.53 12.02
CA CYS A 63 -0.24 3.44 12.47
C CYS A 63 0.10 4.26 13.74
N PRO A 64 0.75 3.70 14.79
CA PRO A 64 1.14 4.48 15.97
C PRO A 64 2.15 5.60 15.67
N GLU A 65 3.08 5.36 14.73
CA GLU A 65 4.10 6.34 14.34
C GLU A 65 3.52 7.41 13.39
N LEU A 66 2.62 6.99 12.52
CA LEU A 66 1.92 7.86 11.56
C LEU A 66 0.76 8.65 12.17
N ASN A 67 0.48 8.46 13.47
CA ASN A 67 -0.73 8.99 14.11
C ASN A 67 -1.99 8.66 13.29
N ALA A 68 -2.10 7.43 12.79
CA ALA A 68 -3.15 6.97 11.89
C ALA A 68 -4.01 5.87 12.53
N LYS A 69 -5.13 5.54 11.88
CA LYS A 69 -5.93 4.36 12.24
C LYS A 69 -5.87 3.36 11.09
N PRO A 70 -5.85 2.04 11.36
CA PRO A 70 -5.91 1.04 10.29
C PRO A 70 -7.14 1.16 9.39
N THR A 71 -8.19 1.86 9.87
CA THR A 71 -9.45 2.10 9.17
C THR A 71 -9.55 3.49 8.54
N SER A 72 -8.48 4.31 8.55
CA SER A 72 -8.50 5.67 7.98
C SER A 72 -7.96 5.77 6.56
N VAL A 73 -7.75 4.64 5.88
CA VAL A 73 -7.27 4.59 4.48
C VAL A 73 -8.33 5.14 3.53
N THR A 74 -7.88 5.97 2.60
CA THR A 74 -8.68 6.65 1.57
C THR A 74 -8.28 6.28 0.15
N CYS A 75 -7.04 5.86 -0.09
CA CYS A 75 -6.57 5.43 -1.41
C CYS A 75 -5.44 4.39 -1.27
N VAL A 76 -5.33 3.50 -2.25
CA VAL A 76 -4.23 2.55 -2.40
C VAL A 76 -3.83 2.53 -3.88
N SER A 77 -2.61 2.93 -4.19
CA SER A 77 -2.10 3.04 -5.55
C SER A 77 -0.72 2.40 -5.70
N VAL A 78 -0.54 1.61 -6.75
CA VAL A 78 0.75 1.00 -7.10
C VAL A 78 1.56 2.04 -7.86
N VAL A 79 2.73 2.40 -7.34
CA VAL A 79 3.63 3.39 -7.95
C VAL A 79 4.73 2.75 -8.78
N ALA A 80 5.13 1.53 -8.44
CA ALA A 80 6.07 0.73 -9.22
C ALA A 80 5.87 -0.76 -8.95
N SER A 81 6.29 -1.59 -9.90
CA SER A 81 6.40 -3.03 -9.68
C SER A 81 7.59 -3.64 -10.41
N ALA A 82 8.14 -4.73 -9.86
CA ALA A 82 9.29 -5.44 -10.40
C ALA A 82 9.18 -6.96 -10.16
N ASP A 83 9.96 -7.77 -10.87
CA ASP A 83 9.93 -9.23 -10.70
C ASP A 83 10.70 -9.67 -9.45
N THR A 84 11.62 -8.82 -8.99
CA THR A 84 12.41 -9.03 -7.77
C THR A 84 12.49 -7.75 -6.93
N GLU A 85 12.78 -7.91 -5.64
CA GLU A 85 13.04 -6.78 -4.73
C GLU A 85 14.25 -5.94 -5.18
N ALA A 86 15.31 -6.58 -5.67
CA ALA A 86 16.51 -5.88 -6.13
C ALA A 86 16.24 -4.97 -7.34
N GLU A 87 15.37 -5.40 -8.24
CA GLU A 87 14.91 -4.58 -9.37
C GLU A 87 14.04 -3.40 -8.88
N LEU A 88 13.16 -3.62 -7.89
CA LEU A 88 12.35 -2.55 -7.31
C LEU A 88 13.24 -1.46 -6.67
N ILE A 89 14.26 -1.88 -5.92
CA ILE A 89 15.27 -0.99 -5.33
C ILE A 89 16.06 -0.26 -6.42
N ALA A 90 16.42 -0.94 -7.52
CA ALA A 90 17.11 -0.31 -8.64
C ALA A 90 16.26 0.76 -9.36
N LEU A 91 14.93 0.67 -9.26
CA LEU A 91 13.98 1.69 -9.73
C LEU A 91 13.82 2.86 -8.73
N GLY A 92 14.40 2.77 -7.54
CA GLY A 92 14.35 3.81 -6.50
C GLY A 92 13.28 3.59 -5.43
N TYR A 93 12.75 2.37 -5.29
CA TYR A 93 11.66 2.03 -4.37
C TYR A 93 12.06 1.02 -3.31
#